data_AF-A0AAE1J7P0-F1
#
_entry.id   AF-A0AAE1J7P0-F1
#
_cell.length_a   1.000
_cell.length_b   1.000
_cell.length_c   1.000
_cell.angle_alpha   90.00
_cell.angle_beta   90.00
_cell.angle_gamma   90.00
#
_symmetry.space_group_name_H-M   'P 1'
#
loop_
_entity.id
_entity.type
_entity.pdbx_description
1 polymer ?
#
loop_
_entity_poly.entity_id
_entity_poly.type
_entity_poly.pdbx_seq_one_letter_code
_entity_poly.pdbx_strand_id
1 'polypeptide(L)'
;MEGRREKEGEKKLIREEEEEEEDHEVLKKMISSHPLYGLLIESHFNCLKVGLGEFGEDDQFDITDAAACKQKANSVKTATTTTPSSTELDHFMEAYCMALSSLKEAIEEPTKETRAFINSMHVELKELSNNNNKLSQDATIECSSKKNL
;
A
#
# COMPACT_ATOMS: atom_id res chain seq x y z
N MET A 1 25.09 37.04 40.33
CA MET A 1 24.48 37.40 39.03
C MET A 1 24.39 36.19 38.08
N GLU A 2 25.11 35.09 38.34
CA GLU A 2 25.02 33.81 37.61
C GLU A 2 23.58 33.25 37.47
N GLY A 3 22.86 33.05 38.58
CA GLY A 3 21.58 32.33 38.57
C GLY A 3 20.37 33.04 37.91
N ARG A 4 20.53 34.28 37.43
CA ARG A 4 19.48 34.98 36.65
C ARG A 4 19.59 34.66 35.16
N ARG A 5 20.81 34.40 34.66
CA ARG A 5 21.11 34.12 33.25
C ARG A 5 20.74 32.69 32.86
N GLU A 6 20.91 31.72 33.76
CA GLU A 6 20.52 30.33 33.54
C GLU A 6 18.99 30.18 33.44
N LYS A 7 18.24 30.86 34.32
CA LYS A 7 16.76 30.87 34.29
C LYS A 7 16.15 31.59 33.09
N GLU A 8 16.88 32.51 32.46
CA GLU A 8 16.44 33.17 31.22
C GLU A 8 16.73 32.31 29.98
N GLY A 9 17.83 31.53 30.01
CA GLY A 9 18.14 30.54 28.97
C GLY A 9 17.14 29.38 28.92
N GLU A 10 16.78 28.80 30.07
CA GLU A 10 15.75 27.75 30.16
C GLU A 10 14.37 28.23 29.70
N LYS A 11 13.97 29.44 30.10
CA LYS A 11 12.70 30.04 29.65
C LYS A 11 12.66 30.35 28.15
N LYS A 12 13.82 30.62 27.54
CA LYS A 12 13.93 30.86 26.10
C LYS A 12 13.84 29.56 25.30
N LEU A 13 14.49 28.50 25.79
CA LEU A 13 14.40 27.16 25.19
C LEU A 13 12.97 26.59 25.24
N ILE A 14 12.30 26.70 26.39
CA ILE A 14 10.90 26.25 26.55
C ILE A 14 9.97 26.98 25.57
N ARG A 15 10.20 28.28 25.34
CA ARG A 15 9.39 29.08 24.42
C ARG A 15 9.60 28.72 22.94
N GLU A 16 10.84 28.37 22.57
CA GLU A 16 11.17 27.93 21.21
C GLU A 16 10.56 26.54 20.92
N GLU A 17 10.59 25.63 21.89
CA GLU A 17 9.92 24.32 21.78
C GLU A 17 8.38 24.45 21.68
N GLU A 18 7.77 25.35 22.46
CA GLU A 18 6.33 25.64 22.40
C GLU A 18 5.91 26.25 21.05
N GLU A 19 6.72 27.14 20.48
CA GLU A 19 6.47 27.73 19.14
C GLU A 19 6.59 26.67 18.02
N GLU A 20 7.57 25.76 18.10
CA GLU A 20 7.70 24.65 17.15
C GLU A 20 6.53 23.65 17.23
N GLU A 21 6.02 23.39 18.43
CA GLU A 21 4.86 22.51 18.62
C GLU A 21 3.59 23.14 18.04
N GLU A 22 3.38 24.45 18.24
CA GLU A 22 2.26 25.21 17.65
C GLU A 22 2.32 25.19 16.12
N ASP A 23 3.50 25.42 15.52
CA ASP A 23 3.71 25.34 14.07
C ASP A 23 3.38 23.95 13.52
N HIS A 24 3.76 22.89 14.24
CA HIS A 24 3.46 21.52 13.86
C HIS A 24 1.95 21.19 13.95
N GLU A 25 1.26 21.71 14.95
CA GLU A 25 -0.20 21.59 15.06
C GLU A 25 -0.93 22.30 13.92
N VAL A 26 -0.48 23.51 13.57
CA VAL A 26 -1.00 24.27 12.41
C VAL A 26 -0.78 23.48 11.12
N LEU A 27 0.41 22.91 10.92
CA LEU A 27 0.72 22.10 9.74
C LEU A 27 -0.15 20.84 9.68
N LYS A 28 -0.29 20.09 10.77
CA LYS A 28 -1.18 18.93 10.86
C LYS A 28 -2.61 19.29 10.52
N LYS A 29 -3.11 20.42 11.03
CA LYS A 29 -4.46 20.90 10.72
C LYS A 29 -4.60 21.26 9.24
N MET A 30 -3.58 21.87 8.66
CA MET A 30 -3.54 22.21 7.24
C MET A 30 -3.58 20.95 6.36
N ILE A 31 -2.78 19.94 6.69
CA ILE A 31 -2.74 18.65 5.99
C ILE A 31 -4.06 17.90 6.16
N SER A 32 -4.58 17.78 7.38
CA SER A 32 -5.78 16.99 7.67
C SER A 32 -7.09 17.62 7.16
N SER A 33 -7.13 18.94 7.02
CA SER A 33 -8.28 19.65 6.42
C SER A 33 -8.23 19.74 4.89
N HIS A 34 -7.16 19.23 4.27
CA HIS A 34 -6.97 19.31 2.83
C HIS A 34 -7.95 18.38 2.07
N PRO A 35 -8.54 18.83 0.94
CA PRO A 35 -9.51 18.03 0.18
C PRO A 35 -9.00 16.66 -0.28
N LEU A 36 -7.69 16.54 -0.56
CA LEU A 36 -7.05 15.29 -0.99
C LEU A 36 -6.61 14.37 0.16
N TYR A 37 -6.70 14.81 1.42
CA TYR A 37 -6.20 14.01 2.55
C TYR A 37 -6.89 12.64 2.66
N GLY A 38 -8.20 12.57 2.44
CA GLY A 38 -8.93 11.30 2.43
C GLY A 38 -8.41 10.33 1.37
N LEU A 39 -8.21 10.82 0.14
CA LEU A 39 -7.67 10.03 -0.97
C LEU A 39 -6.24 9.55 -0.72
N LEU A 40 -5.41 10.39 -0.09
CA LEU A 40 -4.06 10.06 0.32
C LEU A 40 -4.04 8.84 1.24
N ILE A 41 -4.86 8.87 2.30
CA ILE A 41 -4.97 7.79 3.28
C ILE A 41 -5.48 6.51 2.63
N GLU A 42 -6.50 6.60 1.77
CA GLU A 42 -7.03 5.46 1.03
C GLU A 42 -5.97 4.83 0.12
N SER A 43 -5.26 5.64 -0.66
CA SER A 43 -4.17 5.18 -1.54
C SER A 43 -3.07 4.50 -0.73
N HIS A 44 -2.75 5.04 0.44
CA HIS A 44 -1.74 4.49 1.34
C HIS A 44 -2.17 3.13 1.88
N PHE A 45 -3.42 3.02 2.35
CA PHE A 45 -3.97 1.76 2.85
C PHE A 45 -4.02 0.69 1.76
N ASN A 46 -4.44 1.04 0.55
CA ASN A 46 -4.46 0.12 -0.59
C ASN A 46 -3.06 -0.37 -0.97
N CYS A 47 -2.04 0.49 -0.87
CA CYS A 47 -0.65 0.08 -1.07
C CYS A 47 -0.18 -0.89 0.03
N LEU A 48 -0.55 -0.66 1.29
CA LEU A 48 -0.23 -1.56 2.40
C LEU A 48 -0.90 -2.93 2.26
N LYS A 49 -2.19 -2.98 1.88
CA LYS A 49 -2.90 -4.26 1.64
C LYS A 49 -2.13 -5.16 0.67
N VAL A 50 -1.67 -4.57 -0.44
CA VAL A 50 -0.87 -5.25 -1.46
C VAL A 50 0.47 -5.74 -0.89
N GLY A 51 1.16 -4.91 -0.09
CA GLY A 51 2.44 -5.28 0.53
C GLY A 51 2.32 -6.32 1.65
N LEU A 52 1.21 -6.36 2.37
CA LEU A 52 0.97 -7.30 3.46
C LEU A 52 0.43 -8.66 3.01
N GLY A 53 0.16 -8.82 1.71
CA GLY A 53 -0.40 -10.07 1.20
C GLY A 53 -1.85 -10.31 1.62
N GLU A 54 -2.56 -9.28 2.12
CA GLU A 54 -3.99 -9.32 2.47
C GLU A 54 -4.88 -9.33 1.21
N PHE A 55 -4.47 -10.10 0.20
CA PHE A 55 -5.30 -10.47 -0.96
C PHE A 55 -6.29 -11.54 -0.50
N GLY A 56 -7.17 -11.14 0.42
CA GLY A 56 -8.35 -11.89 0.78
C GLY A 56 -9.22 -12.12 -0.44
N GLU A 57 -9.80 -13.30 -0.51
CA GLU A 57 -10.22 -14.04 -1.70
C GLU A 57 -11.50 -13.47 -2.34
N ASP A 58 -11.99 -12.31 -1.87
CA ASP A 58 -13.31 -11.74 -2.16
C ASP A 58 -13.35 -10.22 -2.43
N ASP A 59 -12.21 -9.51 -2.52
CA ASP A 59 -12.22 -8.06 -2.75
C ASP A 59 -12.07 -7.71 -4.24
N GLN A 60 -13.11 -7.99 -5.04
CA GLN A 60 -13.34 -7.31 -6.31
C GLN A 60 -13.78 -5.86 -6.01
N PHE A 61 -12.86 -4.99 -5.60
CA PHE A 61 -13.14 -3.55 -5.50
C PHE A 61 -12.80 -2.87 -6.84
N ASP A 62 -13.81 -2.21 -7.38
CA ASP A 62 -13.89 -1.70 -8.75
C ASP A 62 -12.78 -0.67 -9.05
N ILE A 63 -12.05 -0.91 -10.12
CA ILE A 63 -10.82 -0.21 -10.54
C ILE A 63 -11.21 1.05 -11.34
N THR A 64 -11.91 2.00 -10.72
CA THR A 64 -12.39 3.19 -11.47
C THR A 64 -11.85 4.54 -10.99
N ASP A 65 -11.15 4.64 -9.86
CA ASP A 65 -10.79 5.97 -9.31
C ASP A 65 -9.34 6.44 -9.58
N ALA A 66 -8.45 5.59 -10.12
CA ALA A 66 -7.09 5.99 -10.47
C ALA A 66 -7.04 7.04 -11.61
N ALA A 67 -8.00 6.99 -12.54
CA ALA A 67 -8.15 7.99 -13.60
C ALA A 67 -8.92 9.25 -13.14
N ALA A 68 -9.79 9.13 -12.14
CA ALA A 68 -10.53 10.25 -11.56
C ALA A 68 -9.63 11.18 -10.74
N CYS A 69 -8.51 10.69 -10.22
CA CYS A 69 -7.50 11.49 -9.52
C CYS A 69 -6.99 12.65 -10.39
N LYS A 70 -6.78 12.42 -11.70
CA LYS A 70 -6.39 13.48 -12.64
C LYS A 70 -7.52 14.45 -12.98
N GLN A 71 -8.78 14.02 -12.86
CA GLN A 71 -9.95 14.81 -13.28
C GLN A 71 -10.51 15.68 -12.14
N LYS A 72 -10.45 15.22 -10.88
CA LYS A 72 -10.86 16.02 -9.71
C LYS A 72 -9.90 17.18 -9.42
N ALA A 73 -8.59 17.00 -9.64
CA ALA A 73 -7.61 18.10 -9.53
C ALA A 73 -7.92 19.28 -10.48
N ASN A 74 -8.45 18.99 -11.67
CA ASN A 74 -8.81 20.02 -12.64
C ASN A 74 -10.15 20.72 -12.38
N SER A 75 -10.99 20.20 -11.47
CA SER A 75 -12.34 20.73 -11.22
C SER A 75 -12.43 21.63 -9.99
N VAL A 76 -11.44 21.60 -9.09
CA VAL A 76 -11.36 22.48 -7.91
C VAL A 76 -10.56 23.75 -8.24
N LYS A 77 -11.04 24.53 -9.21
CA LYS A 77 -10.55 25.91 -9.48
C LYS A 77 -11.57 26.97 -9.07
N THR A 78 -12.29 26.74 -7.98
CA THR A 78 -13.19 27.73 -7.39
C THR A 78 -12.59 28.27 -6.10
N ALA A 79 -11.88 29.38 -6.27
CA ALA A 79 -11.74 30.49 -5.32
C ALA A 79 -11.46 30.16 -3.84
N THR A 80 -10.21 29.89 -3.52
CA THR A 80 -9.63 30.20 -2.21
C THR A 80 -8.34 30.96 -2.44
N THR A 81 -8.16 32.09 -1.77
CA THR A 81 -6.95 32.91 -1.79
C THR A 81 -5.74 32.06 -1.41
N THR A 82 -5.00 31.60 -2.42
CA THR A 82 -3.86 30.69 -2.28
C THR A 82 -2.66 31.46 -1.75
N THR A 83 -2.20 31.12 -0.54
CA THR A 83 -0.86 31.51 -0.08
C THR A 83 0.16 30.59 -0.75
N PRO A 84 1.41 31.03 -0.95
CA PRO A 84 2.44 30.17 -1.57
C PRO A 84 2.65 28.83 -0.85
N SER A 85 2.34 28.77 0.46
CA SER A 85 2.37 27.54 1.26
C SER A 85 1.29 26.51 0.88
N SER A 86 0.12 26.93 0.40
CA SER A 86 -0.94 25.99 0.01
C SER A 86 -0.66 25.33 -1.35
N THR A 87 -0.01 26.02 -2.31
CA THR A 87 0.34 25.40 -3.60
C THR A 87 1.38 24.28 -3.48
N GLU A 88 2.32 24.42 -2.55
CA GLU A 88 3.32 23.38 -2.29
C GLU A 88 2.66 22.15 -1.66
N LEU A 89 1.73 22.36 -0.72
CA LEU A 89 0.96 21.28 -0.12
C LEU A 89 0.07 20.57 -1.15
N ASP A 90 -0.59 21.32 -2.05
CA ASP A 90 -1.39 20.75 -3.14
C ASP A 90 -0.53 19.80 -3.99
N HIS A 91 0.65 20.27 -4.42
CA HIS A 91 1.58 19.49 -5.23
C HIS A 91 2.10 18.25 -4.48
N PHE A 92 2.42 18.40 -3.20
CA PHE A 92 2.83 17.29 -2.34
C PHE A 92 1.74 16.22 -2.26
N MET A 93 0.49 16.62 -2.01
CA MET A 93 -0.64 15.69 -1.89
C MET A 93 -0.86 14.89 -3.18
N GLU A 94 -0.79 15.55 -4.33
CA GLU A 94 -0.89 14.91 -5.65
C GLU A 94 0.27 13.95 -5.92
N ALA A 95 1.51 14.43 -5.74
CA ALA A 95 2.71 13.65 -5.99
C ALA A 95 2.77 12.39 -5.11
N TYR A 96 2.35 12.51 -3.84
CA TYR A 96 2.33 11.38 -2.92
C TYR A 96 1.27 10.34 -3.29
N CYS A 97 0.04 10.77 -3.65
CA CYS A 97 -0.99 9.86 -4.16
C CYS A 97 -0.51 9.10 -5.42
N MET A 98 0.16 9.82 -6.33
CA MET A 98 0.73 9.21 -7.54
C MET A 98 1.83 8.20 -7.21
N ALA A 99 2.75 8.55 -6.29
CA ALA A 99 3.83 7.67 -5.87
C ALA A 99 3.29 6.39 -5.22
N LEU A 100 2.28 6.49 -4.36
CA LEU A 100 1.61 5.33 -3.76
C LEU A 100 0.93 4.44 -4.79
N SER A 101 0.27 5.04 -5.79
CA SER A 101 -0.39 4.28 -6.86
C SER A 101 0.62 3.50 -7.70
N SER A 102 1.76 4.14 -8.03
CA SER A 102 2.85 3.49 -8.76
C SER A 102 3.52 2.39 -7.93
N LEU A 103 3.71 2.63 -6.62
CA LEU A 103 4.27 1.61 -5.71
C LEU A 103 3.34 0.41 -5.58
N LYS A 104 2.02 0.65 -5.45
CA LYS A 104 1.01 -0.42 -5.41
C LYS A 104 1.12 -1.31 -6.64
N GLU A 105 1.11 -0.74 -7.84
CA GLU A 105 1.23 -1.49 -9.10
C GLU A 105 2.56 -2.28 -9.16
N ALA A 106 3.67 -1.63 -8.79
CA ALA A 106 4.99 -2.26 -8.77
C ALA A 106 5.11 -3.45 -7.82
N ILE A 107 4.30 -3.52 -6.75
CA ILE A 107 4.26 -4.67 -5.83
C ILE A 107 3.22 -5.70 -6.28
N GLU A 108 2.07 -5.24 -6.77
CA GLU A 108 0.93 -6.11 -7.10
C GLU A 108 1.24 -7.04 -8.28
N GLU A 109 1.84 -6.52 -9.35
CA GLU A 109 2.18 -7.30 -10.55
C GLU A 109 3.12 -8.49 -10.24
N PRO A 110 4.32 -8.31 -9.65
CA PRO A 110 5.20 -9.43 -9.34
C PRO A 110 4.59 -10.40 -8.31
N THR A 111 3.73 -9.91 -7.43
CA THR A 111 3.03 -10.76 -6.45
C THR A 111 2.02 -11.69 -7.15
N LYS A 112 1.24 -11.15 -8.09
CA LYS A 112 0.30 -11.95 -8.90
C LYS A 112 1.03 -12.96 -9.77
N GLU A 113 2.11 -12.54 -10.44
CA GLU A 113 2.92 -13.43 -11.27
C GLU A 113 3.51 -14.58 -10.46
N THR A 114 4.08 -14.28 -9.28
CA THR A 114 4.65 -15.29 -8.38
C THR A 114 3.59 -16.27 -7.90
N ARG A 115 2.40 -15.78 -7.50
CA ARG A 115 1.27 -16.62 -7.07
C ARG A 115 0.80 -17.53 -8.20
N ALA A 116 0.67 -17.01 -9.41
CA ALA A 116 0.28 -17.78 -10.59
C ALA A 116 1.31 -18.89 -10.90
N PHE A 117 2.60 -18.55 -10.88
CA PHE A 117 3.69 -19.50 -11.08
C PHE A 117 3.66 -20.63 -10.06
N ILE A 118 3.58 -20.30 -8.76
CA ILE A 118 3.53 -21.28 -7.67
C ILE A 118 2.31 -22.22 -7.84
N ASN A 119 1.13 -21.66 -8.15
CA ASN A 119 -0.08 -22.44 -8.37
C ASN A 119 0.04 -23.39 -9.57
N SER A 120 0.65 -22.95 -10.68
CA SER A 120 0.92 -23.79 -11.85
C SER A 120 1.80 -24.99 -11.46
N MET A 121 2.90 -24.72 -10.76
CA MET A 121 3.82 -25.77 -10.30
C MET A 121 3.12 -26.76 -9.36
N HIS A 122 2.25 -26.29 -8.46
CA HIS A 122 1.46 -27.18 -7.60
C HIS A 122 0.53 -28.10 -8.38
N VAL A 123 -0.11 -27.59 -9.44
CA VAL A 123 -0.97 -28.39 -10.32
C VAL A 123 -0.15 -29.46 -11.04
N GLU A 124 0.96 -29.08 -11.67
CA GLU A 124 1.84 -30.01 -12.41
C GLU A 124 2.38 -31.12 -11.49
N LEU A 125 2.85 -30.77 -10.28
CA LEU A 125 3.33 -31.74 -9.30
C LEU A 125 2.23 -32.69 -8.82
N LYS A 126 1.01 -32.18 -8.64
CA LYS A 126 -0.14 -33.00 -8.25
C LYS A 126 -0.54 -33.98 -9.34
N GLU A 127 -0.50 -33.56 -10.60
CA GLU A 127 -0.76 -34.44 -11.75
C GLU A 127 0.28 -35.57 -11.84
N LEU A 128 1.57 -35.26 -11.70
CA LEU A 128 2.65 -36.26 -11.66
C LEU A 128 2.46 -37.27 -10.52
N SER A 129 2.11 -36.80 -9.32
CA SER A 129 1.86 -37.67 -8.16
C SER A 129 0.69 -38.63 -8.42
N ASN A 130 -0.42 -38.11 -8.96
CA ASN A 130 -1.59 -38.91 -9.29
C ASN A 130 -1.30 -39.96 -10.38
N ASN A 131 -0.53 -39.59 -11.40
CA ASN A 131 -0.14 -40.49 -12.47
C ASN A 131 0.77 -41.63 -11.97
N ASN A 132 1.73 -41.33 -11.08
CA ASN A 132 2.59 -42.33 -10.46
C ASN A 132 1.79 -43.32 -9.58
N ASN A 133 0.79 -42.84 -8.85
CA ASN A 133 -0.10 -43.70 -8.06
C ASN A 133 -0.93 -44.64 -8.94
N LYS A 134 -1.35 -44.17 -10.13
CA LYS A 134 -2.07 -45.00 -11.12
C LYS A 134 -1.19 -46.09 -11.71
N LEU A 135 0.06 -45.78 -12.05
CA LEU A 135 1.04 -46.76 -12.56
C LEU A 135 1.34 -47.85 -11.53
N SER A 136 1.36 -47.50 -10.24
CA SER A 136 1.60 -48.46 -9.15
C SER A 136 0.45 -49.45 -8.95
N GLN A 137 -0.80 -49.03 -9.17
CA GLN A 137 -1.97 -49.92 -9.09
C GLN A 137 -2.05 -50.91 -10.26
N ASP A 138 -1.65 -50.49 -11.48
CA ASP A 138 -1.68 -51.34 -12.67
C ASP A 138 -0.59 -52.44 -12.63
N ALA A 139 0.59 -52.11 -12.11
CA ALA A 139 1.67 -53.09 -11.88
C ALA A 139 1.30 -54.16 -10.83
N THR A 140 0.40 -53.86 -9.90
CA THR A 140 -0.04 -54.81 -8.86
C THR A 140 -1.08 -55.81 -9.39
N ILE A 141 -1.87 -55.42 -10.40
CA ILE A 141 -2.85 -56.30 -11.04
C ILE A 141 -2.15 -57.31 -11.97
N GLU A 142 -1.07 -56.93 -12.66
CA GLU A 142 -0.34 -57.84 -13.57
C GLU A 142 0.39 -58.98 -12.82
N CYS A 143 0.87 -58.74 -11.59
CA CYS A 143 1.60 -59.76 -10.82
C CYS A 143 0.69 -60.88 -10.27
N SER A 144 -0.61 -60.65 -10.14
CA SER A 144 -1.53 -61.65 -9.57
C SER A 144 -1.97 -62.73 -10.57
N SER A 145 -1.81 -62.50 -11.88
CA SER A 145 -2.31 -63.40 -12.93
C SER A 145 -1.30 -64.44 -13.46
N LYS A 146 -0.02 -64.37 -13.07
CA LYS A 146 1.04 -65.29 -13.58
C LYS A 146 1.33 -66.51 -12.66
N LYS A 147 0.42 -66.86 -11.76
CA LYS A 147 0.56 -67.99 -10.81
C LYS A 147 -0.41 -69.16 -11.05
N ASN A 148 -1.07 -69.22 -12.21
CA ASN A 148 -2.03 -70.28 -12.56
C ASN A 148 -1.86 -70.85 -13.98
N LEU A 149 -0.63 -70.93 -14.50
CA LEU A 149 -0.32 -71.78 -15.65
C LEU A 149 1.03 -72.48 -15.42
#